data_AF-A0A2V9YNT1-F1
#
_entry.id   AF-A0A2V9YNT1-F1
#
_cell.length_a   1.000
_cell.length_b   1.000
_cell.length_c   1.000
_cell.angle_alpha   90.00
_cell.angle_beta   90.00
_cell.angle_gamma   90.00
#
_symmetry.space_group_name_H-M   'P 1'
#
loop_
_entity.id
_entity.type
_entity.pdbx_description
1 polymer ?
#
loop_
_entity_poly.entity_id
_entity_poly.type
_entity_poly.pdbx_seq_one_letter_code
_entity_poly.pdbx_strand_id
1 'polypeptide(L)'
;MAQRSCERHKNLQMIPSSLESSGGAVSGHVCPVPGCGRHHAEDGYFDLADGKPVREEKRLKEKITLAADEILRMLRAKAGT
;
A
#
# COMPACT_ATOMS: atom_id res chain seq x y z
N MET A 1 -8.72 18.16 9.67
CA MET A 1 -8.52 16.81 9.11
C MET A 1 -9.88 16.13 9.00
N ALA A 2 -10.29 15.70 7.82
CA ALA A 2 -11.63 15.13 7.60
C ALA A 2 -11.75 13.76 8.30
N GLN A 3 -12.82 13.56 9.09
CA GLN A 3 -13.19 12.26 9.64
C GLN A 3 -13.29 11.24 8.50
N ARG A 4 -12.46 10.20 8.52
CA ARG A 4 -12.46 9.15 7.51
C ARG A 4 -13.31 7.98 8.02
N SER A 5 -14.41 7.71 7.33
CA SER A 5 -15.25 6.54 7.56
C SER A 5 -14.81 5.40 6.64
N CYS A 6 -14.80 4.18 7.16
CA CYS A 6 -14.50 3.02 6.33
C CYS A 6 -15.61 2.82 5.30
N GLU A 7 -15.28 2.64 4.02
CA GLU A 7 -16.30 2.46 2.97
C GLU A 7 -17.17 1.20 3.16
N ARG A 8 -16.65 0.17 3.87
CA ARG A 8 -17.39 -1.05 4.26
C ARG A 8 -18.31 -0.80 5.47
N HIS A 9 -17.97 0.16 6.32
CA HIS A 9 -18.65 0.44 7.58
C HIS A 9 -18.87 1.95 7.73
N LYS A 10 -19.74 2.51 6.87
CA LYS A 10 -19.95 3.96 6.73
C LYS A 10 -20.46 4.64 8.02
N ASN A 11 -21.11 3.88 8.89
CA ASN A 11 -21.65 4.35 10.17
C ASN A 11 -20.58 4.41 11.28
N LEU A 12 -19.35 3.96 11.00
CA LEU A 12 -18.26 3.94 11.96
C LEU A 12 -17.11 4.83 11.50
N GLN A 13 -16.55 5.56 12.44
CA GLN A 13 -15.33 6.33 12.22
C GLN A 13 -14.12 5.40 12.35
N MET A 14 -13.16 5.59 11.45
CA MET A 14 -11.87 4.91 11.61
C MET A 14 -11.10 5.55 12.76
N ILE A 15 -10.38 4.75 13.53
CA ILE A 15 -9.59 5.20 14.67
C ILE A 15 -8.14 5.42 14.26
N PRO A 16 -7.44 6.44 14.78
CA PRO A 16 -6.02 6.63 14.49
C PRO A 16 -5.19 5.40 14.87
N SER A 17 -4.23 5.06 14.02
CA SER A 17 -3.32 3.92 14.21
C SER A 17 -1.94 4.23 13.66
N SER A 18 -0.90 3.84 14.38
CA SER A 18 0.48 3.81 13.89
C SER A 18 0.93 2.36 13.73
N LEU A 19 1.42 2.00 12.55
CA LEU A 19 1.97 0.67 12.28
C LEU A 19 3.46 0.80 11.96
N GLU A 20 4.31 0.08 12.69
CA GLU A 20 5.71 -0.04 12.31
C GLU A 20 5.84 -1.06 11.18
N SER A 21 6.33 -0.61 10.01
CA SER A 21 6.66 -1.47 8.88
C SER A 21 8.16 -1.44 8.62
N SER A 22 8.68 -2.41 7.87
CA SER A 22 10.11 -2.50 7.53
C SER A 22 10.63 -1.26 6.78
N GLY A 23 9.75 -0.50 6.13
CA GLY A 23 10.05 0.77 5.47
C GLY A 23 9.85 2.04 6.33
N GLY A 24 9.47 1.90 7.61
CA GLY A 24 9.22 3.00 8.54
C GLY A 24 7.84 2.96 9.22
N ALA A 25 7.59 3.93 10.09
CA ALA A 25 6.31 4.08 10.77
C ALA A 25 5.25 4.65 9.81
N VAL A 26 4.16 3.92 9.60
CA VAL A 26 3.01 4.35 8.82
C VAL A 26 1.94 4.84 9.78
N SER A 27 1.70 6.15 9.78
CA SER A 27 0.59 6.77 10.50
C SER A 27 -0.66 6.78 9.62
N GLY A 28 -1.77 6.29 10.15
CA GLY A 28 -3.03 6.20 9.44
C GLY A 28 -4.22 6.03 10.37
N HIS A 29 -5.29 5.47 9.83
CA HIS A 29 -6.49 5.10 10.58
C HIS A 29 -6.88 3.66 10.25
N VAL A 30 -7.48 2.96 11.21
CA VAL A 30 -7.96 1.57 11.05
C VAL A 30 -9.46 1.49 11.31
N CYS A 31 -10.14 0.59 10.61
CA CYS A 31 -11.53 0.28 10.90
C CYS A 31 -11.62 -0.51 12.22
N PRO A 32 -12.40 -0.05 13.21
CA PRO A 32 -12.48 -0.71 14.52
C PRO A 32 -13.27 -2.03 14.49
N VAL A 33 -13.90 -2.38 13.37
CA VAL A 33 -14.66 -3.63 13.25
C VAL A 33 -13.71 -4.82 13.18
N PRO A 34 -13.78 -5.76 14.15
CA PRO A 34 -12.97 -6.97 14.12
C PRO A 34 -13.16 -7.73 12.80
N GLY A 35 -12.06 -8.14 12.18
CA GLY A 35 -12.08 -8.84 10.89
C GLY A 35 -12.20 -7.95 9.65
N CYS A 36 -12.44 -6.63 9.79
CA CYS A 36 -12.44 -5.73 8.64
C CYS A 36 -11.04 -5.53 8.05
N GLY A 37 -10.04 -5.36 8.92
CA GLY A 37 -8.61 -5.25 8.56
C GLY A 37 -8.22 -4.02 7.73
N ARG A 38 -9.16 -3.09 7.50
CA ARG A 38 -8.98 -2.01 6.54
C ARG A 38 -8.33 -0.79 7.15
N HIS A 39 -7.28 -0.30 6.49
CA HIS A 39 -6.47 0.83 6.92
C HIS A 39 -6.56 1.97 5.89
N HIS A 40 -6.38 3.20 6.36
CA HIS A 40 -6.37 4.41 5.54
C HIS A 40 -5.24 5.33 5.99
N ALA A 41 -4.23 5.51 5.13
CA ALA A 41 -3.14 6.47 5.33
C ALA A 41 -3.27 7.64 4.36
N GLU A 42 -2.29 8.55 4.33
CA GLU A 42 -2.29 9.73 3.44
C GLU A 42 -2.44 9.37 1.96
N ASP A 43 -1.86 8.24 1.58
CA ASP A 43 -1.88 7.73 0.21
C ASP A 43 -3.20 7.00 -0.12
N GLY A 44 -4.04 6.68 0.87
CA GLY A 44 -5.39 6.09 0.68
C GLY A 44 -5.60 4.77 1.42
N TYR A 45 -6.55 3.97 0.94
CA TYR A 45 -6.90 2.68 1.57
C TYR A 45 -5.93 1.55 1.24
N PHE A 46 -5.64 0.72 2.24
CA PHE A 46 -4.92 -0.54 2.08
C PHE A 46 -5.40 -1.57 3.11
N ASP A 47 -5.13 -2.85 2.83
CA ASP A 47 -5.36 -3.95 3.75
C ASP A 47 -4.02 -4.43 4.33
N LEU A 48 -4.04 -4.95 5.56
CA LEU A 48 -2.92 -5.71 6.12
C LEU A 48 -3.16 -7.19 5.88
N ALA A 49 -2.16 -7.90 5.35
CA ALA A 49 -2.12 -9.35 5.33
C ALA A 49 -1.00 -9.79 6.27
N ASP A 50 -1.30 -10.65 7.24
CA ASP A 50 -0.33 -11.15 8.24
C ASP A 50 0.46 -10.03 8.95
N GLY A 51 -0.22 -8.92 9.27
CA GLY A 51 0.38 -7.76 9.93
C GLY A 51 1.28 -6.90 9.04
N LYS A 52 1.37 -7.19 7.73
CA LYS A 52 2.16 -6.42 6.76
C LYS A 52 1.27 -5.65 5.79
N PRO A 53 1.64 -4.40 5.43
CA PRO A 53 0.91 -3.65 4.42
C PRO A 53 1.05 -4.30 3.05
N VAL A 54 -0.08 -4.71 2.46
CA VAL A 54 -0.13 -5.29 1.10
C VAL A 54 0.28 -4.24 0.03
N ARG A 55 0.32 -2.96 0.43
CA ARG A 55 0.60 -1.82 -0.44
C ARG A 55 2.04 -1.75 -0.94
N GLU A 56 3.02 -2.04 -0.08
CA GLU A 56 4.44 -2.02 -0.45
C GLU A 56 4.74 -3.06 -1.52
N GLU A 57 4.17 -4.27 -1.39
CA GLU A 57 4.45 -5.35 -2.33
C GLU A 57 3.99 -5.03 -3.76
N LYS A 58 2.81 -4.44 -3.91
CA LYS A 58 2.27 -4.11 -5.25
C LYS A 58 3.06 -2.98 -5.92
N ARG A 59 3.36 -1.90 -5.18
CA ARG A 59 4.12 -0.76 -5.72
C ARG A 59 5.59 -1.12 -5.99
N LEU A 60 6.17 -1.98 -5.16
CA LEU A 60 7.52 -2.52 -5.38
C LEU A 60 7.55 -3.41 -6.62
N LYS A 61 6.57 -4.32 -6.78
CA LYS A 61 6.42 -5.16 -7.97
C LYS A 61 6.28 -4.34 -9.25
N GLU A 62 5.47 -3.28 -9.25
CA GLU A 62 5.35 -2.37 -10.41
C GLU A 62 6.66 -1.67 -10.74
N LYS A 63 7.38 -1.14 -9.74
CA LYS A 63 8.69 -0.51 -9.95
C LYS A 63 9.73 -1.49 -10.48
N ILE A 64 9.77 -2.71 -9.94
CA ILE A 64 10.67 -3.77 -10.42
C ILE A 64 10.34 -4.14 -11.87
N THR A 65 9.06 -4.26 -12.20
CA THR A 65 8.61 -4.59 -13.56
C THR A 65 9.02 -3.49 -14.54
N LEU A 66 8.81 -2.22 -14.20
CA LEU A 66 9.23 -1.09 -15.03
C LEU A 66 10.74 -1.06 -15.25
N ALA A 67 11.54 -1.25 -14.19
CA ALA A 67 12.99 -1.28 -14.28
C ALA A 67 13.50 -2.47 -15.12
N ALA A 68 12.87 -3.64 -14.98
CA ALA A 68 13.21 -4.82 -15.77
C ALA A 68 12.93 -4.60 -17.26
N ASP A 69 11.80 -3.97 -17.59
CA ASP A 69 11.42 -3.64 -18.96
C ASP A 69 12.40 -2.65 -19.61
N GLU A 70 12.88 -1.67 -18.85
CA GLU A 70 13.87 -0.69 -19.31
C GLU A 70 15.23 -1.34 -19.59
N ILE A 71 15.70 -2.21 -18.70
CA ILE A 71 16.94 -2.99 -18.89
C ILE A 71 16.83 -3.89 -20.13
N LEU A 72 15.69 -4.58 -20.30
CA LEU A 72 15.42 -5.43 -21.46
C LEU A 72 15.45 -4.65 -22.78
N ARG A 73 14.89 -3.43 -22.80
CA ARG A 73 14.98 -2.56 -23.99
C ARG A 73 16.42 -2.17 -24.30
N MET A 74 17.19 -1.80 -23.29
CA MET A 74 18.60 -1.42 -23.47
C MET A 74 19.43 -2.58 -24.04
N LEU A 75 19.22 -3.80 -23.53
CA LEU A 75 19.91 -4.99 -24.03
C LEU A 75 19.53 -5.32 -25.48
N ARG A 76 18.24 -5.22 -25.84
CA ARG A 76 17.78 -5.44 -27.21
C ARG A 76 18.32 -4.40 -28.19
N ALA A 77 18.35 -3.13 -27.79
CA ALA A 77 18.90 -2.05 -28.60
C ALA A 77 20.41 -2.27 -28.88
N LYS A 78 21.13 -2.86 -27.92
CA LYS A 78 22.57 -3.15 -28.04
C LYS A 78 22.88 -4.42 -28.84
N ALA A 79 21.96 -5.37 -28.93
CA ALA A 79 22.11 -6.60 -29.70
C ALA A 79 21.71 -6.46 -31.19
N GLY A 80 21.09 -5.33 -31.56
CA GLY A 80 20.66 -5.02 -32.93
C GLY A 80 21.67 -4.22 -33.77
N THR A 81 22.89 -4.02 -33.27
CA THR A 81 24.06 -3.45 -33.99
C THR A 81 25.13 -4.52 -34.13
#